data_AF-A0A066RKQ1-F1
#
_entry.id   AF-A0A066RKQ1-F1
#
_cell.length_a   1.000
_cell.length_b   1.000
_cell.length_c   1.000
_cell.angle_alpha   90.00
_cell.angle_beta   90.00
_cell.angle_gamma   90.00
#
_symmetry.space_group_name_H-M   'P 1'
#
loop_
_entity.id
_entity.type
_entity.pdbx_description
1 polymer ?
#
loop_
_entity_poly.entity_id
_entity_poly.type
_entity_poly.pdbx_seq_one_letter_code
_entity_poly.pdbx_strand_id
1 'polypeptide(L)'
;MSKKNKILHESIDMFQSPISAHEVVIEARNVEKQENVKPIEIYDISFKKNNKEFSDGRIFGGYDSQGRYYAITVSPYFDEFETQIEKGIRGLVGALRGKGYLTCSSCYGHPKRAMVAICFPTKELRGEFSQILRDENIPTLEIQYKESMANVGVGVDKSGHVKFTKDLEFDHTFEPHRKMEVETFNQTFFRSYDEYHFLQVTLVDDYHPYLNPIKAWKTKKYLPMKDELIKRVTDLILSDKVPMFIY
;
A
#
# COMPACT_ATOMS: atom_id res chain seq x y z
N MET A 1 -25.56 75.90 19.83
CA MET A 1 -25.05 76.25 21.18
C MET A 1 -24.89 74.94 21.95
N SER A 2 -23.87 74.61 22.74
CA SER A 2 -22.58 75.17 23.08
C SER A 2 -21.83 74.03 23.81
N LYS A 3 -20.53 73.91 23.51
CA LYS A 3 -19.50 73.08 24.13
C LYS A 3 -19.65 72.88 25.65
N LYS A 4 -19.20 71.71 26.15
CA LYS A 4 -18.12 71.64 27.15
C LYS A 4 -17.51 70.23 27.24
N ASN A 5 -16.20 70.20 26.95
CA ASN A 5 -15.26 69.14 27.30
C ASN A 5 -15.12 69.00 28.82
N LYS A 6 -14.85 67.78 29.28
CA LYS A 6 -13.84 67.54 30.32
C LYS A 6 -13.18 66.18 30.14
N ILE A 7 -11.95 66.13 30.62
CA ILE A 7 -10.81 65.31 30.23
C ILE A 7 -10.39 64.44 31.43
N LEU A 8 -9.87 63.23 31.13
CA LEU A 8 -8.90 62.36 31.85
C LEU A 8 -9.01 62.09 33.37
N HIS A 9 -9.00 60.80 33.73
CA HIS A 9 -7.96 60.08 34.51
C HIS A 9 -8.29 58.58 34.45
N GLU A 10 -7.51 57.74 33.79
CA GLU A 10 -6.36 56.97 34.33
C GLU A 10 -6.69 55.92 35.40
N SER A 11 -6.57 54.67 34.95
CA SER A 11 -5.76 53.60 35.56
C SER A 11 -6.40 52.62 36.55
N ILE A 12 -5.97 51.36 36.35
CA ILE A 12 -5.93 50.21 37.26
C ILE A 12 -7.23 49.42 37.37
N ASP A 13 -7.29 48.32 36.62
CA ASP A 13 -7.36 47.02 37.31
C ASP A 13 -6.55 45.97 36.53
N MET A 14 -5.28 45.88 36.96
CA MET A 14 -4.44 44.70 36.78
C MET A 14 -4.95 43.62 37.73
N PHE A 15 -5.68 42.64 37.22
CA PHE A 15 -5.68 41.30 37.81
C PHE A 15 -5.68 40.28 36.68
N GLN A 16 -4.50 40.09 36.11
CA GLN A 16 -4.15 38.81 35.50
C GLN A 16 -4.17 37.79 36.64
N SER A 17 -5.10 36.83 36.58
CA SER A 17 -5.01 35.64 37.43
C SER A 17 -3.65 34.99 37.19
N PRO A 18 -2.91 34.62 38.26
CA PRO A 18 -1.71 33.84 38.09
C PRO A 18 -2.15 32.48 37.54
N ILE A 19 -1.82 32.22 36.27
CA ILE A 19 -1.81 30.86 35.72
C ILE A 19 -0.93 30.08 36.68
N SER A 20 -1.56 29.20 37.46
CA SER A 20 -0.86 28.50 38.51
C SER A 20 0.28 27.71 37.84
N ALA A 21 1.47 27.80 38.42
CA ALA A 21 2.63 27.02 37.98
C ALA A 21 2.38 25.49 38.01
N HIS A 22 1.20 25.02 38.42
CA HIS A 22 0.76 23.63 38.32
C HIS A 22 0.20 23.24 36.95
N GLU A 23 -0.38 24.15 36.15
CA GLU A 23 -0.88 23.79 34.81
C GLU A 23 0.24 23.68 33.78
N VAL A 24 1.29 24.52 33.90
CA VAL A 24 2.47 24.46 33.02
C VAL A 24 3.34 23.22 33.30
N VAL A 25 3.20 22.59 34.47
CA VAL A 25 3.95 21.36 34.82
C VAL A 25 3.24 20.09 34.31
N ILE A 26 1.95 20.15 33.99
CA ILE A 26 1.23 18.98 33.44
C ILE A 26 1.45 18.87 31.93
N GLU A 27 1.52 19.98 31.20
CA GLU A 27 1.91 19.94 29.77
C GLU A 27 3.39 19.62 29.56
N ALA A 28 4.28 20.04 30.47
CA ALA A 28 5.71 19.69 30.39
C ALA A 28 6.00 18.23 30.78
N ARG A 29 5.19 17.60 31.66
CA ARG A 29 5.41 16.20 32.09
C ARG A 29 4.91 15.15 31.10
N ASN A 30 4.04 15.51 30.15
CA ASN A 30 3.64 14.59 29.08
C ASN A 30 4.60 14.56 27.88
N VAL A 31 5.67 15.38 27.91
CA VAL A 31 6.72 15.38 26.87
C VAL A 31 7.87 14.42 27.21
N GLU A 32 7.99 13.94 28.46
CA GLU A 32 9.03 12.98 28.87
C GLU A 32 8.50 11.55 28.95
N LYS A 33 8.20 10.98 27.79
CA LYS A 33 8.40 9.55 27.46
C LYS A 33 8.27 9.37 25.96
N GLN A 34 9.02 10.15 25.18
CA GLN A 34 9.53 9.60 23.93
C GLN A 34 10.50 8.49 24.35
N GLU A 35 9.95 7.28 24.51
CA GLU A 35 10.74 6.06 24.49
C GLU A 35 11.70 6.21 23.30
N ASN A 36 12.99 5.90 23.47
CA ASN A 36 13.95 5.85 22.37
C ASN A 36 13.45 4.80 21.37
N VAL A 37 12.52 5.18 20.49
CA VAL A 37 11.99 4.33 19.45
C VAL A 37 13.12 4.21 18.46
N LYS A 38 13.77 3.05 18.45
CA LYS A 38 14.78 2.72 17.45
C LYS A 38 14.15 2.98 16.07
N PRO A 39 14.82 3.72 15.16
CA PRO A 39 14.29 3.93 13.83
C PRO A 39 14.04 2.57 13.16
N ILE A 40 12.87 2.43 12.54
CA ILE A 40 12.52 1.23 11.80
C ILE A 40 13.23 1.33 10.47
N GLU A 41 14.18 0.44 10.23
CA GLU A 41 14.86 0.36 8.95
C GLU A 41 13.98 -0.39 7.95
N ILE A 42 13.92 0.10 6.70
CA ILE A 42 13.21 -0.60 5.62
C ILE A 42 13.71 -2.02 5.42
N TYR A 43 14.98 -2.29 5.74
CA TYR A 43 15.55 -3.63 5.73
C TYR A 43 14.77 -4.60 6.63
N ASP A 44 14.29 -4.12 7.78
CA ASP A 44 13.50 -4.92 8.73
C ASP A 44 12.09 -5.25 8.21
N ILE A 45 11.64 -4.56 7.15
CA ILE A 45 10.32 -4.71 6.54
C ILE A 45 10.41 -5.46 5.20
N SER A 46 11.21 -4.95 4.28
CA SER A 46 11.20 -5.38 2.87
C SER A 46 12.22 -6.48 2.56
N PHE A 47 13.19 -6.74 3.45
CA PHE A 47 14.25 -7.74 3.26
C PHE A 47 14.20 -8.86 4.29
N LYS A 48 13.02 -9.10 4.84
CA LYS A 48 12.75 -10.19 5.80
C LYS A 48 11.46 -10.91 5.45
N LYS A 49 11.37 -12.15 5.94
CA LYS A 49 10.18 -12.97 5.87
C LYS A 49 9.10 -12.48 6.83
N ASN A 50 8.32 -11.50 6.37
CA ASN A 50 7.23 -10.91 7.14
C ASN A 50 5.85 -11.51 6.81
N ASN A 51 5.69 -12.10 5.61
CA ASN A 51 4.47 -12.83 5.26
C ASN A 51 4.57 -14.29 5.70
N LYS A 52 3.47 -14.84 6.20
CA LYS A 52 3.36 -16.22 6.70
C LYS A 52 2.54 -17.05 5.73
N GLU A 53 2.99 -18.28 5.50
CA GLU A 53 2.23 -19.30 4.78
C GLU A 53 1.26 -19.99 5.75
N PHE A 54 0.00 -20.08 5.36
CA PHE A 54 -1.06 -20.74 6.13
C PHE A 54 -1.34 -22.13 5.56
N SER A 55 -2.05 -22.98 6.31
CA SER A 55 -2.33 -24.37 5.94
C SER A 55 -3.10 -24.54 4.63
N ASP A 56 -3.79 -23.49 4.16
CA ASP A 56 -4.50 -23.44 2.88
C ASP A 56 -3.63 -22.94 1.72
N GLY A 57 -2.31 -22.78 1.94
CA GLY A 57 -1.33 -22.32 0.95
C GLY A 57 -1.34 -20.81 0.71
N ARG A 58 -2.13 -20.05 1.50
CA ARG A 58 -2.18 -18.60 1.41
C ARG A 58 -0.95 -17.97 2.05
N ILE A 59 -0.53 -16.84 1.53
CA ILE A 59 0.63 -16.11 2.02
C ILE A 59 0.26 -14.65 2.25
N PHE A 60 0.27 -14.23 3.51
CA PHE A 60 -0.03 -12.86 3.90
C PHE A 60 0.61 -12.44 5.23
N GLY A 61 0.61 -11.12 5.50
CA GLY A 61 1.28 -10.54 6.67
C GLY A 61 0.62 -10.97 7.97
N GLY A 62 -0.63 -10.53 8.20
CA GLY A 62 -1.36 -10.92 9.40
C GLY A 62 -2.62 -10.12 9.63
N TYR A 63 -3.08 -10.16 10.88
CA TYR A 63 -4.20 -9.39 11.38
C TYR A 63 -3.71 -8.53 12.55
N ASP A 64 -4.15 -7.29 12.61
CA ASP A 64 -3.87 -6.44 13.77
C ASP A 64 -4.73 -6.83 14.99
N SER A 65 -4.56 -6.11 16.10
CA SER A 65 -5.28 -6.38 17.36
C SER A 65 -6.80 -6.20 17.26
N GLN A 66 -7.30 -5.59 16.18
CA GLN A 66 -8.73 -5.44 15.91
C GLN A 66 -9.24 -6.48 14.89
N GLY A 67 -8.41 -7.46 14.52
CA GLY A 67 -8.75 -8.47 13.52
C GLY A 67 -8.76 -7.95 12.09
N ARG A 68 -8.13 -6.79 11.82
CA ARG A 68 -8.07 -6.20 10.48
C ARG A 68 -6.84 -6.71 9.75
N TYR A 69 -7.04 -7.17 8.52
CA TYR A 69 -5.98 -7.70 7.67
C TYR A 69 -4.98 -6.64 7.23
N TYR A 70 -3.69 -6.99 7.23
CA TYR A 70 -2.61 -6.22 6.61
C TYR A 70 -1.69 -7.14 5.77
N ALA A 71 -1.06 -6.57 4.74
CA ALA A 71 -0.08 -7.26 3.90
C ALA A 71 1.14 -6.37 3.69
N ILE A 72 2.31 -6.99 3.59
CA ILE A 72 3.58 -6.27 3.49
C ILE A 72 4.18 -6.57 2.13
N THR A 73 4.58 -5.53 1.41
CA THR A 73 5.38 -5.66 0.20
C THR A 73 6.79 -6.07 0.60
N VAL A 74 7.24 -7.20 0.06
CA VAL A 74 8.62 -7.68 0.20
C VAL A 74 9.39 -7.32 -1.06
N SER A 75 10.67 -6.97 -0.89
CA SER A 75 11.55 -6.63 -2.01
C SER A 75 11.73 -7.83 -2.95
N PRO A 76 11.68 -7.63 -4.28
CA PRO A 76 12.01 -8.67 -5.27
C PRO A 76 13.50 -9.06 -5.25
N TYR A 77 14.32 -8.35 -4.46
CA TYR A 77 15.74 -8.61 -4.26
C TYR A 77 16.03 -9.37 -2.95
N PHE A 78 15.00 -9.68 -2.15
CA PHE A 78 15.15 -10.55 -1.00
C PHE A 78 15.36 -12.01 -1.46
N ASP A 79 16.33 -12.70 -0.87
CA ASP A 79 16.72 -14.06 -1.27
C ASP A 79 15.55 -15.06 -1.19
N GLU A 80 14.65 -14.90 -0.22
CA GLU A 80 13.46 -15.76 -0.07
C GLU A 80 12.19 -15.14 -0.67
N PHE A 81 12.30 -14.17 -1.59
CA PHE A 81 11.14 -13.48 -2.19
C PHE A 81 10.10 -14.45 -2.76
N GLU A 82 10.52 -15.52 -3.44
CA GLU A 82 9.61 -16.53 -4.01
C GLU A 82 8.77 -17.25 -2.95
N THR A 83 9.28 -17.35 -1.71
CA THR A 83 8.54 -17.93 -0.56
C THR A 83 7.46 -17.00 -0.04
N GLN A 84 7.44 -15.74 -0.50
CA GLN A 84 6.47 -14.71 -0.13
C GLN A 84 5.36 -14.57 -1.19
N ILE A 85 5.38 -15.42 -2.24
CA ILE A 85 4.40 -15.42 -3.32
C ILE A 85 3.64 -16.74 -3.34
N GLU A 86 2.31 -16.63 -3.38
CA GLU A 86 1.42 -17.78 -3.47
C GLU A 86 1.68 -18.59 -4.76
N LYS A 87 1.73 -19.92 -4.63
CA LYS A 87 2.22 -20.82 -5.68
C LYS A 87 1.53 -20.63 -7.04
N GLY A 88 0.23 -20.37 -7.05
CA GLY A 88 -0.56 -20.29 -8.28
C GLY A 88 -0.38 -19.00 -9.10
N ILE A 89 0.18 -17.93 -8.51
CA ILE A 89 0.46 -16.67 -9.24
C ILE A 89 1.97 -16.45 -9.44
N ARG A 90 2.81 -17.31 -8.85
CA ARG A 90 4.28 -17.20 -8.88
C ARG A 90 4.85 -17.09 -10.29
N GLY A 91 4.35 -17.88 -11.25
CA GLY A 91 4.81 -17.83 -12.64
C GLY A 91 4.58 -16.46 -13.29
N LEU A 92 3.43 -15.83 -13.03
CA LEU A 92 3.13 -14.49 -13.54
C LEU A 92 4.03 -13.43 -12.92
N VAL A 93 4.23 -13.48 -11.59
CA VAL A 93 5.13 -12.56 -10.89
C VAL A 93 6.57 -12.72 -11.39
N GLY A 94 7.02 -13.96 -11.57
CA GLY A 94 8.33 -14.29 -12.13
C GLY A 94 8.51 -13.77 -13.56
N ALA A 95 7.49 -13.88 -14.42
CA ALA A 95 7.55 -13.34 -15.78
C ALA A 95 7.66 -11.81 -15.80
N LEU A 96 6.87 -11.11 -14.96
CA LEU A 96 6.96 -9.66 -14.81
C LEU A 96 8.35 -9.23 -14.34
N ARG A 97 8.87 -9.89 -13.30
CA ARG A 97 10.22 -9.63 -12.78
C ARG A 97 11.30 -9.93 -13.81
N GLY A 98 11.18 -11.02 -14.56
CA GLY A 98 12.10 -11.37 -15.64
C GLY A 98 12.13 -10.32 -16.76
N LYS A 99 11.02 -9.60 -16.95
CA LYS A 99 10.91 -8.44 -17.86
C LYS A 99 11.29 -7.11 -17.18
N GLY A 100 11.77 -7.11 -15.95
CA GLY A 100 12.19 -5.90 -15.21
C GLY A 100 11.07 -5.14 -14.50
N TYR A 101 9.81 -5.59 -14.60
CA TYR A 101 8.69 -4.94 -13.93
C TYR A 101 8.71 -5.23 -12.43
N LEU A 102 8.30 -4.23 -11.63
CA LEU A 102 8.23 -4.31 -10.18
C LEU A 102 6.79 -4.60 -9.73
N THR A 103 6.61 -5.63 -8.90
CA THR A 103 5.31 -5.98 -8.31
C THR A 103 5.29 -5.64 -6.84
N CYS A 104 4.27 -4.89 -6.38
CA CYS A 104 4.13 -4.53 -4.97
C CYS A 104 3.14 -5.40 -4.20
N SER A 105 2.23 -6.10 -4.90
CA SER A 105 1.29 -7.00 -4.27
C SER A 105 0.92 -8.11 -5.24
N SER A 106 0.70 -9.31 -4.71
CA SER A 106 0.12 -10.41 -5.46
C SER A 106 -0.77 -11.24 -4.56
N CYS A 107 -1.79 -11.84 -5.15
CA CYS A 107 -2.74 -12.68 -4.45
C CYS A 107 -3.28 -13.75 -5.41
N TYR A 108 -3.35 -14.95 -4.91
CA TYR A 108 -3.97 -16.14 -5.50
C TYR A 108 -5.05 -16.70 -4.53
N GLY A 109 -5.63 -15.88 -3.65
CA GLY A 109 -6.62 -16.33 -2.67
C GLY A 109 -7.46 -15.25 -1.97
N HIS A 110 -8.75 -15.15 -2.38
CA HIS A 110 -9.96 -15.00 -1.53
C HIS A 110 -11.22 -15.13 -2.40
N PRO A 111 -12.12 -16.10 -2.13
CA PRO A 111 -11.88 -17.54 -2.30
C PRO A 111 -11.50 -17.94 -3.74
N LYS A 112 -11.56 -17.03 -4.73
CA LYS A 112 -11.36 -17.33 -6.16
C LYS A 112 -10.41 -16.36 -6.87
N ARG A 113 -9.96 -15.33 -6.16
CA ARG A 113 -9.20 -14.24 -6.76
C ARG A 113 -7.83 -14.65 -7.28
N ALA A 114 -7.41 -14.06 -8.39
CA ALA A 114 -6.03 -13.99 -8.87
C ALA A 114 -5.73 -12.55 -9.27
N MET A 115 -4.73 -11.94 -8.64
CA MET A 115 -4.39 -10.53 -8.83
C MET A 115 -2.89 -10.29 -8.67
N VAL A 116 -2.36 -9.35 -9.46
CA VAL A 116 -1.04 -8.75 -9.29
C VAL A 116 -1.14 -7.23 -9.38
N ALA A 117 -0.42 -6.51 -8.55
CA ALA A 117 -0.26 -5.07 -8.63
C ALA A 117 1.16 -4.73 -9.09
N ILE A 118 1.25 -3.93 -10.15
CA ILE A 118 2.49 -3.59 -10.86
C ILE A 118 2.76 -2.09 -10.66
N CYS A 119 4.02 -1.74 -10.45
CA CYS A 119 4.47 -0.38 -10.15
C CYS A 119 5.08 0.29 -11.39
N PHE A 120 4.75 1.55 -11.62
CA PHE A 120 5.26 2.36 -12.72
C PHE A 120 5.68 3.74 -12.21
N PRO A 121 6.76 4.34 -12.75
CA PRO A 121 7.19 5.69 -12.39
C PRO A 121 6.32 6.77 -13.03
N THR A 122 5.57 6.46 -14.10
CA THR A 122 4.71 7.41 -14.81
C THR A 122 3.35 6.82 -15.18
N LYS A 123 2.36 7.70 -15.38
CA LYS A 123 1.00 7.29 -15.79
C LYS A 123 0.99 6.78 -17.23
N GLU A 124 1.87 7.30 -18.06
CA GLU A 124 2.03 6.96 -19.47
C GLU A 124 2.48 5.51 -19.63
N LEU A 125 3.56 5.11 -18.94
CA LEU A 125 4.06 3.73 -18.97
C LEU A 125 3.03 2.73 -18.42
N ARG A 126 2.33 3.13 -17.35
CA ARG A 126 1.19 2.35 -16.82
C ARG A 126 0.09 2.19 -17.89
N GLY A 127 -0.22 3.27 -18.60
CA GLY A 127 -1.24 3.31 -19.66
C GLY A 127 -0.88 2.39 -20.82
N GLU A 128 0.33 2.51 -21.36
CA GLU A 128 0.87 1.67 -22.43
C GLU A 128 0.80 0.18 -22.08
N PHE A 129 1.29 -0.18 -20.89
CA PHE A 129 1.24 -1.57 -20.42
C PHE A 129 -0.20 -2.07 -20.30
N SER A 130 -1.10 -1.24 -19.76
CA SER A 130 -2.51 -1.61 -19.64
C SER A 130 -3.18 -1.82 -20.99
N GLN A 131 -2.79 -1.06 -22.03
CA GLN A 131 -3.36 -1.18 -23.37
C GLN A 131 -2.97 -2.53 -23.98
N ILE A 132 -1.70 -2.94 -23.84
CA ILE A 132 -1.23 -4.26 -24.28
C ILE A 132 -2.08 -5.38 -23.67
N LEU A 133 -2.38 -5.28 -22.36
CA LEU A 133 -3.24 -6.27 -21.69
C LEU A 133 -4.69 -6.24 -22.21
N ARG A 134 -5.25 -5.07 -22.51
CA ARG A 134 -6.61 -4.92 -23.04
C ARG A 134 -6.74 -5.54 -24.43
N ASP A 135 -5.73 -5.35 -25.27
CA ASP A 135 -5.72 -5.84 -26.65
C ASP A 135 -5.71 -7.38 -26.72
N GLU A 136 -5.23 -8.06 -25.68
CA GLU A 136 -5.28 -9.53 -25.58
C GLU A 136 -6.71 -10.07 -25.34
N ASN A 137 -7.66 -9.21 -24.93
CA ASN A 137 -9.08 -9.52 -24.76
C ASN A 137 -9.34 -10.77 -23.90
N ILE A 138 -8.70 -10.82 -22.73
CA ILE A 138 -8.87 -11.93 -21.77
C ILE A 138 -10.23 -11.77 -21.05
N PRO A 139 -11.15 -12.76 -21.09
CA PRO A 139 -12.57 -12.57 -20.76
C PRO A 139 -12.90 -12.02 -19.36
N THR A 140 -12.06 -12.32 -18.38
CA THR A 140 -12.24 -11.97 -16.96
C THR A 140 -11.19 -10.98 -16.46
N LEU A 141 -10.28 -10.54 -17.33
CA LEU A 141 -9.26 -9.56 -17.00
C LEU A 141 -9.91 -8.22 -16.64
N GLU A 142 -9.59 -7.76 -15.44
CA GLU A 142 -9.95 -6.45 -14.95
C GLU A 142 -8.68 -5.67 -14.62
N ILE A 143 -8.69 -4.41 -15.03
CA ILE A 143 -7.58 -3.50 -14.83
C ILE A 143 -8.11 -2.33 -14.01
N GLN A 144 -7.49 -2.10 -12.84
CA GLN A 144 -7.77 -0.96 -11.98
C GLN A 144 -6.52 -0.09 -11.85
N TYR A 145 -6.72 1.19 -12.06
CA TYR A 145 -5.69 2.21 -11.89
C TYR A 145 -5.73 2.67 -10.43
N LYS A 146 -4.59 2.62 -9.77
CA LYS A 146 -4.44 3.01 -8.36
C LYS A 146 -3.32 4.03 -8.25
N GLU A 147 -3.52 5.03 -7.42
CA GLU A 147 -2.49 6.04 -7.11
C GLU A 147 -1.78 5.75 -5.77
N SER A 148 -2.23 4.73 -5.05
CA SER A 148 -1.63 4.23 -3.81
C SER A 148 -1.90 2.73 -3.63
N MET A 149 -1.04 2.06 -2.89
CA MET A 149 -1.13 0.65 -2.50
C MET A 149 -0.87 0.41 -1.01
N ALA A 150 -0.27 1.36 -0.29
CA ALA A 150 0.01 1.26 1.13
C ALA A 150 -1.29 1.23 1.95
N ASN A 151 -1.40 0.28 2.88
CA ASN A 151 -2.50 0.20 3.83
C ASN A 151 -2.05 -0.22 5.25
N VAL A 152 -0.74 -0.13 5.50
CA VAL A 152 -0.10 -0.62 6.71
C VAL A 152 0.69 0.50 7.37
N GLY A 153 0.42 0.71 8.66
CA GLY A 153 1.26 1.50 9.55
C GLY A 153 2.27 0.59 10.24
N VAL A 154 3.49 1.09 10.38
CA VAL A 154 4.61 0.34 10.96
C VAL A 154 5.06 1.02 12.24
N GLY A 155 5.21 0.24 13.31
CA GLY A 155 5.66 0.71 14.63
C GLY A 155 6.62 -0.28 15.28
N VAL A 156 7.14 0.07 16.45
CA VAL A 156 7.99 -0.81 17.28
C VAL A 156 7.26 -1.08 18.59
N ASP A 157 7.24 -2.33 19.04
CA ASP A 157 6.72 -2.67 20.36
C ASP A 157 7.74 -2.40 21.48
N LYS A 158 7.31 -2.55 22.75
CA LYS A 158 8.16 -2.33 23.93
C LYS A 158 9.39 -3.24 24.00
N SER A 159 9.41 -4.33 23.23
CA SER A 159 10.50 -5.29 23.15
C SER A 159 11.43 -5.02 21.97
N GLY A 160 11.17 -3.97 21.18
CA GLY A 160 11.98 -3.62 20.01
C GLY A 160 11.59 -4.36 18.73
N HIS A 161 10.47 -5.09 18.71
CA HIS A 161 10.02 -5.80 17.51
C HIS A 161 9.16 -4.91 16.62
N VAL A 162 9.34 -5.06 15.30
CA VAL A 162 8.50 -4.41 14.30
C VAL A 162 7.08 -4.94 14.40
N LYS A 163 6.12 -4.02 14.56
CA LYS A 163 4.68 -4.29 14.60
C LYS A 163 4.01 -3.63 13.41
N PHE A 164 3.19 -4.40 12.72
CA PHE A 164 2.38 -3.94 11.61
C PHE A 164 0.93 -3.78 12.05
N THR A 165 0.29 -2.69 11.61
CA THR A 165 -1.11 -2.41 11.88
C THR A 165 -1.77 -1.88 10.62
N LYS A 166 -3.07 -2.05 10.46
CA LYS A 166 -3.77 -1.34 9.39
C LYS A 166 -3.83 0.14 9.74
N ASP A 167 -3.28 0.98 8.86
CA ASP A 167 -3.39 2.44 9.02
C ASP A 167 -4.66 2.92 8.34
N LEU A 168 -5.64 3.34 9.14
CA LEU A 168 -6.89 3.92 8.63
C LEU A 168 -6.81 5.44 8.47
N GLU A 169 -5.77 6.07 9.03
CA GLU A 169 -5.55 7.51 8.99
C GLU A 169 -4.65 7.93 7.82
N PHE A 170 -4.12 6.95 7.09
CA PHE A 170 -3.34 7.17 5.88
C PHE A 170 -4.19 7.78 4.77
N ASP A 171 -4.27 9.10 4.75
CA ASP A 171 -4.89 9.86 3.69
C ASP A 171 -3.95 9.96 2.49
N HIS A 172 -4.21 9.17 1.45
CA HIS A 172 -3.41 9.19 0.20
C HIS A 172 -3.61 10.45 -0.64
N THR A 173 -4.58 11.31 -0.31
CA THR A 173 -4.72 12.63 -0.94
C THR A 173 -3.76 13.64 -0.33
N PHE A 174 -3.18 13.32 0.83
CA PHE A 174 -2.22 14.17 1.53
C PHE A 174 -0.79 13.92 1.02
N GLU A 175 -0.13 14.99 0.56
CA GLU A 175 1.18 14.92 -0.09
C GLU A 175 2.28 14.24 0.77
N PRO A 176 2.40 14.49 2.09
CA PRO A 176 3.39 13.81 2.93
C PRO A 176 3.23 12.29 2.96
N HIS A 177 2.00 11.79 3.01
CA HIS A 177 1.71 10.36 2.98
C HIS A 177 2.11 9.74 1.65
N ARG A 178 1.83 10.43 0.54
CA ARG A 178 2.26 10.01 -0.79
C ARG A 178 3.78 9.97 -0.92
N LYS A 179 4.49 10.99 -0.41
CA LYS A 179 5.96 11.03 -0.38
C LYS A 179 6.55 9.87 0.42
N MET A 180 5.97 9.56 1.58
CA MET A 180 6.41 8.44 2.41
C MET A 180 6.19 7.08 1.71
N GLU A 181 5.07 6.91 1.00
CA GLU A 181 4.83 5.72 0.18
C GLU A 181 5.87 5.59 -0.95
N VAL A 182 6.15 6.69 -1.67
CA VAL A 182 7.16 6.72 -2.72
C VAL A 182 8.54 6.36 -2.18
N GLU A 183 8.95 6.96 -1.06
CA GLU A 183 10.24 6.68 -0.43
C GLU A 183 10.34 5.21 0.00
N THR A 184 9.29 4.66 0.59
CA THR A 184 9.22 3.25 0.99
C THR A 184 9.41 2.32 -0.22
N PHE A 185 8.75 2.61 -1.34
CA PHE A 185 8.90 1.81 -2.56
C PHE A 185 10.28 1.98 -3.22
N ASN A 186 10.82 3.19 -3.23
CA ASN A 186 12.17 3.46 -3.71
C ASN A 186 13.21 2.65 -2.94
N GLN A 187 13.11 2.63 -1.61
CA GLN A 187 13.98 1.83 -0.76
C GLN A 187 13.76 0.32 -0.96
N THR A 188 12.50 -0.12 -1.09
CA THR A 188 12.15 -1.54 -1.32
C THR A 188 12.65 -2.06 -2.66
N PHE A 189 12.61 -1.23 -3.72
CA PHE A 189 12.94 -1.60 -5.09
C PHE A 189 14.29 -1.08 -5.58
N PHE A 190 15.09 -0.46 -4.71
CA PHE A 190 16.32 0.25 -5.09
C PHE A 190 16.12 1.14 -6.32
N ARG A 191 15.13 2.04 -6.21
CA ARG A 191 14.78 3.04 -7.22
C ARG A 191 14.85 4.44 -6.62
N SER A 192 14.74 5.43 -7.51
CA SER A 192 14.71 6.85 -7.17
C SER A 192 13.65 7.56 -8.02
N TYR A 193 12.44 7.03 -8.03
CA TYR A 193 11.31 7.64 -8.72
C TYR A 193 10.70 8.76 -7.88
N ASP A 194 10.24 9.81 -8.55
CA ASP A 194 9.53 10.91 -7.89
C ASP A 194 8.10 10.52 -7.51
N GLU A 195 7.50 9.62 -8.28
CA GLU A 195 6.15 9.13 -8.08
C GLU A 195 6.05 7.62 -8.40
N TYR A 196 5.04 6.98 -7.84
CA TYR A 196 4.61 5.65 -8.24
C TYR A 196 3.14 5.69 -8.67
N HIS A 197 2.85 4.97 -9.74
CA HIS A 197 1.51 4.69 -10.22
C HIS A 197 1.33 3.19 -10.33
N PHE A 198 0.17 2.69 -9.90
CA PHE A 198 -0.04 1.27 -9.78
C PHE A 198 -1.11 0.79 -10.74
N LEU A 199 -0.86 -0.37 -11.33
CA LEU A 199 -1.83 -1.11 -12.13
C LEU A 199 -2.17 -2.40 -11.41
N GLN A 200 -3.39 -2.50 -10.91
CA GLN A 200 -3.90 -3.75 -10.37
C GLN A 200 -4.57 -4.55 -11.50
N VAL A 201 -4.01 -5.71 -11.79
CA VAL A 201 -4.50 -6.66 -12.78
C VAL A 201 -5.18 -7.81 -12.05
N THR A 202 -6.49 -7.90 -12.14
CA THR A 202 -7.28 -8.99 -11.55
C THR A 202 -7.77 -9.92 -12.66
N LEU A 203 -7.41 -11.19 -12.61
CA LEU A 203 -7.72 -12.17 -13.67
C LEU A 203 -9.01 -12.92 -13.41
N VAL A 204 -9.29 -13.24 -12.16
CA VAL A 204 -10.52 -13.84 -11.70
C VAL A 204 -10.81 -13.21 -10.35
N ASP A 205 -12.07 -12.92 -10.06
CA ASP A 205 -12.50 -12.39 -8.76
C ASP A 205 -13.89 -12.91 -8.38
N ASP A 206 -14.16 -13.05 -7.08
CA ASP A 206 -15.45 -13.54 -6.60
C ASP A 206 -16.47 -12.39 -6.52
N TYR A 207 -17.17 -12.16 -7.64
CA TYR A 207 -18.21 -11.14 -7.71
C TYR A 207 -19.52 -11.63 -7.10
N HIS A 208 -20.06 -10.84 -6.17
CA HIS A 208 -21.39 -11.08 -5.63
C HIS A 208 -22.45 -10.92 -6.74
N PRO A 209 -23.30 -11.92 -7.01
CA PRO A 209 -24.26 -11.90 -8.13
C PRO A 209 -25.20 -10.69 -8.14
N TYR A 210 -25.52 -10.14 -6.97
CA TYR A 210 -26.41 -9.00 -6.83
C TYR A 210 -25.77 -7.66 -7.19
N LEU A 211 -24.44 -7.53 -7.07
CA LEU A 211 -23.72 -6.30 -7.41
C LEU A 211 -23.42 -6.22 -8.91
N ASN A 212 -23.09 -7.36 -9.52
CA ASN A 212 -22.80 -7.43 -10.94
C ASN A 212 -23.07 -8.85 -11.49
N PRO A 213 -24.29 -9.14 -11.95
CA PRO A 213 -24.67 -10.50 -12.36
C PRO A 213 -23.89 -10.98 -13.58
N ILE A 214 -23.53 -10.08 -14.51
CA ILE A 214 -22.74 -10.42 -15.70
C ILE A 214 -21.33 -10.83 -15.30
N LYS A 215 -20.67 -10.06 -14.42
CA LYS A 215 -19.34 -10.41 -13.91
C LYS A 215 -19.38 -11.71 -13.10
N ALA A 216 -20.37 -11.87 -12.22
CA ALA A 216 -20.53 -13.10 -11.44
C ALA A 216 -20.68 -14.34 -12.32
N TRP A 217 -21.49 -14.25 -13.39
CA TRP A 217 -21.62 -15.34 -14.37
C TRP A 217 -20.30 -15.61 -15.10
N LYS A 218 -19.60 -14.57 -15.58
CA LYS A 218 -18.29 -14.71 -16.22
C LYS A 218 -17.30 -15.38 -15.28
N THR A 219 -17.14 -14.89 -14.05
CA THR A 219 -16.28 -15.53 -13.03
C THR A 219 -16.64 -16.99 -12.88
N LYS A 220 -17.91 -17.34 -12.67
CA LYS A 220 -18.32 -18.74 -12.48
C LYS A 220 -17.97 -19.61 -13.69
N LYS A 221 -18.16 -19.09 -14.91
CA LYS A 221 -17.84 -19.79 -16.17
C LYS A 221 -16.34 -20.02 -16.34
N TYR A 222 -15.52 -19.02 -16.02
CA TYR A 222 -14.08 -19.02 -16.31
C TYR A 222 -13.20 -19.45 -15.11
N LEU A 223 -13.76 -19.57 -13.91
CA LEU A 223 -13.04 -20.04 -12.72
C LEU A 223 -12.34 -21.40 -12.92
N PRO A 224 -12.95 -22.42 -13.56
CA PRO A 224 -12.24 -23.68 -13.85
C PRO A 224 -11.02 -23.51 -14.76
N MET A 225 -10.94 -22.40 -15.49
CA MET A 225 -9.84 -22.05 -16.39
C MET A 225 -8.88 -21.04 -15.73
N LYS A 226 -8.96 -20.80 -14.41
CA LYS A 226 -8.15 -19.77 -13.71
C LYS A 226 -6.66 -19.90 -14.02
N ASP A 227 -6.10 -21.10 -13.94
CA ASP A 227 -4.68 -21.34 -14.18
C ASP A 227 -4.30 -21.18 -15.65
N GLU A 228 -5.19 -21.55 -16.58
CA GLU A 228 -5.00 -21.32 -18.01
C GLU A 228 -5.01 -19.82 -18.34
N LEU A 229 -5.89 -19.05 -17.70
CA LEU A 229 -5.95 -17.60 -17.88
C LEU A 229 -4.70 -16.92 -17.31
N ILE A 230 -4.22 -17.36 -16.15
CA ILE A 230 -2.94 -16.91 -15.58
C ILE A 230 -1.80 -17.24 -16.54
N LYS A 231 -1.77 -18.46 -17.07
CA LYS A 231 -0.76 -18.88 -18.05
C LYS A 231 -0.80 -18.00 -19.30
N ARG A 232 -1.99 -17.72 -19.85
CA ARG A 232 -2.14 -16.86 -21.03
C ARG A 232 -1.58 -15.45 -20.81
N VAL A 233 -1.83 -14.85 -19.64
CA VAL A 233 -1.25 -13.55 -19.29
C VAL A 233 0.26 -13.68 -19.15
N THR A 234 0.73 -14.74 -18.48
CA THR A 234 2.16 -15.01 -18.31
C THR A 234 2.87 -15.12 -19.66
N ASP A 235 2.29 -15.87 -20.60
CA ASP A 235 2.81 -16.03 -21.97
C ASP A 235 2.81 -14.67 -22.72
N LEU A 236 1.78 -13.84 -22.55
CA LEU A 236 1.75 -12.47 -23.09
C LEU A 236 2.89 -11.62 -22.51
N ILE A 237 3.10 -11.65 -21.19
CA ILE A 237 4.20 -10.91 -20.54
C ILE A 237 5.55 -11.35 -21.10
N LEU A 238 5.74 -12.65 -21.32
CA LEU A 238 7.01 -13.18 -21.85
C LEU A 238 7.21 -12.85 -23.35
N SER A 239 6.14 -12.61 -24.10
CA SER A 239 6.21 -12.28 -25.52
C SER A 239 6.89 -10.93 -25.82
N ASP A 240 7.20 -10.69 -27.09
CA ASP A 240 7.78 -9.43 -27.56
C ASP A 240 6.79 -8.25 -27.55
N LYS A 241 5.49 -8.52 -27.37
CA LYS A 241 4.49 -7.46 -27.23
C LYS A 241 4.67 -6.66 -25.94
N VAL A 242 5.20 -7.31 -24.90
CA VAL A 242 5.51 -6.66 -23.63
C VAL A 242 7.01 -6.36 -23.59
N PRO A 243 7.40 -5.07 -23.64
CA PRO A 243 8.80 -4.70 -23.68
C PRO A 243 9.51 -5.03 -22.37
N MET A 244 10.83 -5.08 -22.42
CA MET A 244 11.64 -5.02 -21.19
C MET A 244 11.41 -3.67 -20.51
N PHE A 245 11.21 -3.70 -19.20
CA PHE A 245 11.12 -2.52 -18.37
C PHE A 245 12.53 -2.11 -17.93
N ILE A 246 13.06 -1.06 -18.56
CA ILE A 246 14.41 -0.53 -18.33
C ILE A 246 14.26 0.87 -17.73
N TYR A 247 13.72 0.93 -16.52
CA TYR A 247 13.59 2.16 -15.75
C TYR A 247 13.93 1.89 -14.27
#